data_AF-A0A849V214-F1
#
_entry.id   AF-A0A849V214-F1
#
_cell.length_a   1.000
_cell.length_b   1.000
_cell.length_c   1.000
_cell.angle_alpha   90.00
_cell.angle_beta   90.00
_cell.angle_gamma   90.00
#
_symmetry.space_group_name_H-M   'P 1'
#
loop_
_entity.id
_entity.type
_entity.pdbx_description
1 polymer ?
#
loop_
_entity_poly.entity_id
_entity_poly.type
_entity_poly.pdbx_seq_one_letter_code
_entity_poly.pdbx_strand_id
1 'polypeptide(L)'
;MKELNEMISLRLLDCDRTDIQAIASRLFVRESDIYRFTISFFLNRFSCLLDPSCTGSDLLLPLCEIRAEINHTLGLKKIQLEKIINGNILDADKYVAMSDVELLLMPQRNLRQRLSKLMEVSTSSVDVEECLKDYLIAKYNLYPAKILGTYPVIVDAVN
;
A
#
# COMPACT_ATOMS: atom_id res chain seq x y z
N MET A 1 -14.39 19.69 17.38
CA MET A 1 -14.43 18.43 18.16
C MET A 1 -13.13 18.34 18.93
N LYS A 2 -13.16 18.05 20.24
CA LYS A 2 -11.93 17.93 21.03
C LYS A 2 -11.30 16.57 20.66
N GLU A 3 -10.12 16.56 20.05
CA GLU A 3 -9.40 15.31 19.80
C GLU A 3 -9.07 14.67 21.15
N LEU A 4 -9.74 13.56 21.45
CA LEU A 4 -9.45 12.76 22.63
C LEU A 4 -8.33 11.80 22.24
N ASN A 5 -7.17 11.95 22.88
CA ASN A 5 -6.11 10.96 22.77
C ASN A 5 -6.58 9.67 23.44
N GLU A 6 -6.78 8.62 22.65
CA GLU A 6 -7.11 7.29 23.14
C GLU A 6 -5.85 6.49 23.46
N MET A 7 -5.87 5.71 24.54
CA MET A 7 -4.76 4.84 24.91
C MET A 7 -4.90 3.50 24.21
N ILE A 8 -3.88 3.10 23.46
CA ILE A 8 -3.81 1.81 22.77
C ILE A 8 -2.72 0.96 23.43
N SER A 9 -3.03 -0.31 23.70
CA SER A 9 -2.05 -1.30 24.14
C SER A 9 -1.72 -2.26 22.98
N LEU A 10 -0.44 -2.37 22.64
CA LEU A 10 0.05 -3.23 21.55
C LEU A 10 1.00 -4.28 22.13
N ARG A 11 0.93 -5.52 21.63
CA ARG A 11 1.94 -6.55 21.89
C ARG A 11 2.93 -6.59 20.73
N LEU A 12 4.21 -6.57 21.07
CA LEU A 12 5.31 -6.62 20.13
C LEU A 12 6.22 -7.79 20.48
N LEU A 13 6.98 -8.26 19.49
CA LEU A 13 8.12 -9.12 19.76
C LEU A 13 9.22 -8.31 20.46
N ASP A 14 10.01 -8.96 21.31
CA ASP A 14 11.08 -8.30 22.04
C ASP A 14 12.15 -7.71 21.11
N CYS A 15 12.39 -8.34 19.95
CA CYS A 15 13.29 -7.81 18.92
C CYS A 15 12.79 -6.47 18.37
N ASP A 16 11.52 -6.40 17.96
CA ASP A 16 10.95 -5.19 17.37
C ASP A 16 10.94 -4.03 18.38
N ARG A 17 10.64 -4.33 19.65
CA ARG A 17 10.69 -3.34 20.73
C ARG A 17 12.11 -2.81 20.93
N THR A 18 13.11 -3.69 20.89
CA THR A 18 14.53 -3.31 21.05
C THR A 18 14.99 -2.40 19.91
N ASP A 19 14.60 -2.71 18.67
CA ASP A 19 14.92 -1.89 17.50
C ASP A 19 14.26 -0.51 17.57
N ILE A 20 12.99 -0.46 17.97
CA ILE A 20 12.26 0.81 18.16
C ILE A 20 12.92 1.67 19.25
N GLN A 21 13.33 1.05 20.37
CA GLN A 21 14.03 1.76 21.44
C GLN A 21 15.38 2.33 20.97
N ALA A 22 16.13 1.57 20.17
CA ALA A 22 17.40 2.02 19.59
C ALA A 22 17.22 3.20 18.64
N ILE A 23 16.20 3.14 17.77
CA ILE A 23 15.84 4.23 16.85
C ILE A 23 15.43 5.48 17.63
N ALA A 24 14.54 5.35 18.62
CA ALA A 24 14.07 6.46 19.44
C ALA A 24 15.24 7.15 20.16
N SER A 25 16.15 6.38 20.74
CA SER A 25 17.35 6.88 21.41
C SER A 25 18.27 7.64 20.46
N ARG A 26 18.50 7.10 19.24
CA ARG A 26 19.37 7.73 18.24
C ARG A 26 18.79 9.03 17.68
N LEU A 27 17.47 9.11 17.62
CA LEU A 27 16.73 10.30 17.15
C LEU A 27 16.41 11.29 18.27
N PHE A 28 16.76 10.99 19.53
CA PHE A 28 16.46 11.81 20.70
C PHE A 28 14.96 12.09 20.90
N VAL A 29 14.10 11.11 20.59
CA VAL A 29 12.64 11.18 20.75
C VAL A 29 12.11 10.07 21.67
N ARG A 30 10.84 10.14 22.06
CA ARG A 30 10.23 9.07 22.87
C ARG A 30 9.81 7.92 21.96
N GLU A 31 9.81 6.68 22.47
CA GLU A 31 9.26 5.51 21.75
C GLU A 31 7.82 5.78 21.26
N SER A 32 7.01 6.47 22.07
CA SER A 32 5.64 6.86 21.70
C SER A 32 5.55 7.71 20.44
N ASP A 33 6.57 8.53 20.15
CA ASP A 33 6.61 9.34 18.94
C ASP A 33 6.90 8.47 17.72
N ILE A 34 7.77 7.48 17.87
CA ILE A 34 8.05 6.49 16.83
C ILE A 34 6.79 5.67 16.50
N TYR A 35 6.05 5.19 17.50
CA TYR A 35 4.79 4.47 17.27
C TYR A 35 3.77 5.33 16.52
N ARG A 36 3.56 6.58 16.95
CA ARG A 36 2.64 7.53 16.27
C ARG A 36 3.08 7.82 14.85
N PHE A 37 4.38 8.02 14.63
CA PHE A 37 4.95 8.24 13.31
C PHE A 37 4.68 7.05 12.39
N THR A 38 4.96 5.82 12.83
CA THR A 38 4.74 4.62 12.02
C THR A 38 3.26 4.42 11.67
N ILE A 39 2.36 4.65 12.63
CA ILE A 39 0.90 4.60 12.37
C ILE A 39 0.51 5.64 11.33
N SER A 40 0.95 6.89 11.48
CA SER A 40 0.61 7.98 10.55
C SER A 40 1.18 7.72 9.15
N PHE A 41 2.43 7.25 9.09
CA PHE A 41 3.10 6.86 7.85
C PHE A 41 2.34 5.74 7.13
N PHE A 42 1.92 4.72 7.88
CA PHE A 42 1.09 3.64 7.36
C PHE A 42 -0.25 4.15 6.85
N LEU A 43 -1.01 4.91 7.65
CA LEU A 43 -2.30 5.43 7.24
C LEU A 43 -2.23 6.32 5.98
N ASN A 44 -1.19 7.15 5.86
CA ASN A 44 -0.99 7.97 4.68
C ASN A 44 -0.74 7.13 3.42
N ARG A 45 0.06 6.07 3.54
CA ARG A 45 0.35 5.15 2.43
C ARG A 45 -0.87 4.33 2.00
N PHE A 46 -1.82 4.10 2.91
CA PHE A 46 -3.08 3.39 2.66
C PHE A 46 -4.28 4.34 2.52
N SER A 47 -4.06 5.64 2.33
CA SER A 47 -5.12 6.65 2.28
C SER A 47 -6.20 6.36 1.23
N CYS A 48 -5.82 5.77 0.09
CA CYS A 48 -6.77 5.33 -0.94
C CYS A 48 -7.77 4.27 -0.45
N LEU A 49 -7.43 3.45 0.56
CA LEU A 49 -8.39 2.50 1.16
C LEU A 49 -9.37 3.17 2.12
N LEU A 50 -9.05 4.39 2.57
CA LEU A 50 -9.91 5.18 3.45
C LEU A 50 -10.85 6.10 2.66
N ASP A 51 -10.52 6.38 1.40
CA ASP A 51 -11.34 7.18 0.51
C ASP A 51 -12.44 6.30 -0.14
N PRO A 52 -13.73 6.51 0.20
CA PRO A 52 -14.81 5.72 -0.36
C PRO A 52 -15.02 5.95 -1.86
N SER A 53 -14.42 6.99 -2.45
CA SER A 53 -14.46 7.25 -3.89
C SER A 53 -13.43 6.44 -4.67
N CYS A 54 -12.35 5.98 -4.02
CA CYS A 54 -11.34 5.11 -4.61
C CYS A 54 -11.85 3.66 -4.65
N THR A 55 -12.23 3.19 -5.84
CA THR A 55 -12.75 1.84 -6.04
C THR A 55 -12.24 1.23 -7.35
N GLY A 56 -12.26 -0.10 -7.42
CA GLY A 56 -11.85 -0.84 -8.61
C GLY A 56 -10.44 -0.51 -9.04
N SER A 57 -10.29 -0.15 -10.32
CA SER A 57 -9.01 0.08 -10.95
C SER A 57 -8.18 1.21 -10.31
N ASP A 58 -8.82 2.15 -9.60
CA ASP A 58 -8.13 3.23 -8.85
C ASP A 58 -7.19 2.68 -7.76
N LEU A 59 -7.53 1.50 -7.21
CA LEU A 59 -6.80 0.87 -6.11
C LEU A 59 -5.59 0.07 -6.59
N LEU A 60 -5.46 -0.19 -7.89
CA LEU A 60 -4.43 -1.07 -8.44
C LEU A 60 -3.01 -0.54 -8.20
N LEU A 61 -2.73 0.72 -8.58
CA LEU A 61 -1.38 1.28 -8.42
C LEU A 61 -0.99 1.47 -6.96
N PRO A 62 -1.85 2.04 -6.09
CA PRO A 62 -1.55 2.09 -4.66
C PRO A 62 -1.26 0.70 -4.08
N LEU A 63 -2.08 -0.31 -4.39
CA LEU A 63 -1.87 -1.68 -3.89
C LEU A 63 -0.58 -2.31 -4.44
N CYS A 64 -0.15 -1.98 -5.66
CA CYS A 64 1.16 -2.38 -6.19
C CYS A 64 2.31 -1.82 -5.34
N GLU A 65 2.22 -0.58 -4.88
CA GLU A 65 3.29 0.07 -4.08
C GLU A 65 3.50 -0.57 -2.71
N ILE A 66 2.47 -1.20 -2.15
CA ILE A 66 2.50 -1.87 -0.83
C ILE A 66 2.41 -3.40 -0.95
N ARG A 67 2.61 -3.93 -2.14
CA ARG A 67 2.37 -5.34 -2.45
C ARG A 67 3.24 -6.28 -1.61
N ALA A 68 4.49 -5.92 -1.37
CA ALA A 68 5.39 -6.73 -0.55
C ALA A 68 4.87 -6.83 0.88
N GLU A 69 4.43 -5.71 1.46
CA GLU A 69 3.86 -5.63 2.80
C GLU A 69 2.53 -6.39 2.90
N ILE A 70 1.67 -6.27 1.89
CA ILE A 70 0.41 -7.04 1.81
C ILE A 70 0.69 -8.55 1.87
N ASN A 71 1.64 -9.01 1.05
CA ASN A 71 1.91 -10.44 0.90
C ASN A 71 2.66 -11.05 2.09
N HIS A 72 3.57 -10.28 2.72
CA HIS A 72 4.38 -10.80 3.82
C HIS A 72 3.77 -10.59 5.20
N THR A 73 3.00 -9.51 5.42
CA THR A 73 2.55 -9.11 6.76
C THR A 73 1.05 -9.30 6.96
N LEU A 74 0.22 -8.93 5.97
CA LEU A 74 -1.24 -8.93 6.13
C LEU A 74 -1.90 -10.26 5.75
N GLY A 75 -1.23 -11.10 4.96
CA GLY A 75 -1.73 -12.44 4.61
C GLY A 75 -3.08 -12.44 3.88
N LEU A 76 -3.35 -11.39 3.08
CA LEU A 76 -4.62 -11.24 2.38
C LEU A 76 -4.85 -12.38 1.37
N LYS A 77 -6.06 -12.94 1.38
CA LYS A 77 -6.48 -13.95 0.40
C LYS A 77 -7.11 -13.28 -0.82
N LYS A 78 -7.09 -13.96 -1.96
CA LYS A 78 -7.65 -13.45 -3.23
C LYS A 78 -9.07 -12.93 -3.15
N ILE A 79 -9.96 -13.63 -2.43
CA ILE A 79 -11.36 -13.23 -2.27
C ILE A 79 -11.47 -11.97 -1.39
N GLN A 80 -10.59 -11.80 -0.42
CA GLN A 80 -10.57 -10.60 0.41
C GLN A 80 -10.08 -9.40 -0.41
N LEU A 81 -9.02 -9.59 -1.19
CA LEU A 81 -8.48 -8.52 -2.03
C LEU A 81 -9.45 -8.13 -3.15
N GLU A 82 -10.14 -9.10 -3.74
CA GLU A 82 -11.18 -8.81 -4.74
C GLU A 82 -12.34 -8.02 -4.14
N LYS A 83 -12.78 -8.35 -2.92
CA LYS A 83 -13.80 -7.55 -2.22
C LYS A 83 -13.33 -6.14 -1.88
N ILE A 84 -12.07 -5.96 -1.50
CA ILE A 84 -11.49 -4.63 -1.24
C ILE A 84 -11.49 -3.81 -2.53
N ILE A 85 -11.09 -4.41 -3.64
CA ILE A 85 -10.97 -3.72 -4.92
C ILE A 85 -12.35 -3.46 -5.54
N ASN A 86 -13.18 -4.49 -5.67
CA ASN A 86 -14.43 -4.44 -6.44
C ASN A 86 -15.70 -4.21 -5.62
N GLY A 87 -15.65 -4.32 -4.28
CA GLY A 87 -16.86 -4.46 -3.45
C GLY A 87 -17.83 -3.28 -3.47
N ASN A 88 -17.34 -2.06 -3.76
CA ASN A 88 -18.13 -0.84 -3.80
C ASN A 88 -18.20 -0.21 -5.19
N ILE A 89 -17.88 -0.97 -6.24
CA ILE A 89 -17.89 -0.44 -7.61
C ILE A 89 -19.31 -0.13 -8.05
N LEU A 90 -19.51 1.12 -8.48
CA LEU A 90 -20.72 1.58 -9.16
C LEU A 90 -20.52 1.69 -10.68
N ASP A 91 -19.27 1.88 -11.11
CA ASP A 91 -18.87 2.07 -12.50
C ASP A 91 -18.26 0.78 -13.07
N ALA A 92 -18.93 0.17 -14.05
CA ALA A 92 -18.48 -1.08 -14.65
C ALA A 92 -17.09 -0.96 -15.31
N ASP A 93 -16.71 0.23 -15.77
CA ASP A 93 -15.42 0.46 -16.43
C ASP A 93 -14.23 0.36 -15.45
N LYS A 94 -14.50 0.52 -14.14
CA LYS A 94 -13.50 0.36 -13.07
C LYS A 94 -13.33 -1.08 -12.61
N TYR A 95 -14.14 -2.01 -13.10
CA TYR A 95 -14.12 -3.39 -12.62
C TYR A 95 -12.79 -4.08 -12.92
N VAL A 96 -12.16 -4.63 -11.88
CA VAL A 96 -10.89 -5.35 -12.00
C VAL A 96 -11.16 -6.84 -12.09
N ALA A 97 -10.61 -7.49 -13.11
CA ALA A 97 -10.82 -8.93 -13.27
C ALA A 97 -10.03 -9.68 -12.20
N MET A 98 -10.61 -10.77 -11.69
CA MET A 98 -9.99 -11.60 -10.65
C MET A 98 -8.56 -12.05 -11.04
N SER A 99 -8.32 -12.32 -12.33
CA SER A 99 -6.99 -12.69 -12.82
C SER A 99 -5.92 -11.62 -12.59
N ASP A 100 -6.31 -10.35 -12.58
CA ASP A 100 -5.40 -9.21 -12.35
C ASP A 100 -5.28 -8.90 -10.86
N VAL A 101 -6.37 -9.07 -10.10
CA VAL A 101 -6.33 -9.06 -8.62
C VAL A 101 -5.34 -10.12 -8.11
N GLU A 102 -5.34 -11.31 -8.70
CA GLU A 102 -4.42 -12.39 -8.31
C GLU A 102 -2.95 -12.00 -8.54
N LEU A 103 -2.61 -11.14 -9.52
CA LEU A 103 -1.23 -10.68 -9.74
C LEU A 103 -0.67 -9.94 -8.52
N LEU A 104 -1.52 -9.22 -7.80
CA LEU A 104 -1.14 -8.52 -6.58
C LEU A 104 -0.70 -9.48 -5.47
N LEU A 105 -1.18 -10.74 -5.49
CA LEU A 105 -0.86 -11.74 -4.47
C LEU A 105 0.20 -12.77 -4.91
N MET A 106 0.56 -12.79 -6.20
CA MET A 106 1.50 -13.79 -6.71
C MET A 106 2.91 -13.55 -6.16
N PRO A 107 3.67 -14.58 -5.76
CA PRO A 107 5.11 -14.41 -5.48
C PRO A 107 5.87 -13.89 -6.71
N GLN A 108 6.96 -13.14 -6.51
CA GLN A 108 7.71 -12.50 -7.61
C GLN A 108 8.10 -13.46 -8.75
N ARG A 109 8.52 -14.69 -8.44
CA ARG A 109 8.88 -15.70 -9.45
C ARG A 109 7.70 -16.05 -10.36
N ASN A 110 6.52 -16.24 -9.78
CA ASN A 110 5.30 -16.60 -10.51
C ASN A 110 4.75 -15.39 -11.26
N LEU A 111 4.80 -14.21 -10.64
CA LEU A 111 4.42 -12.96 -11.25
C LEU A 111 5.24 -12.69 -12.51
N ARG A 112 6.57 -12.85 -12.46
CA ARG A 112 7.45 -12.69 -13.62
C ARG A 112 7.01 -13.60 -14.77
N GLN A 113 6.85 -14.90 -14.53
CA GLN A 113 6.41 -15.86 -15.56
C GLN A 113 5.04 -15.51 -16.14
N ARG A 114 4.12 -15.00 -15.31
CA ARG A 114 2.79 -14.60 -15.73
C ARG A 114 2.83 -13.35 -16.60
N LEU A 115 3.61 -12.34 -16.20
CA LEU A 115 3.78 -11.08 -16.94
C LEU A 115 4.49 -11.31 -18.28
N SER A 116 5.53 -12.16 -18.36
CA SER A 116 6.17 -12.46 -19.65
C SER A 116 5.19 -13.04 -20.68
N LYS A 117 4.20 -13.82 -20.21
CA LYS A 117 3.15 -14.37 -21.08
C LYS A 117 2.09 -13.34 -21.48
N LEU A 118 1.79 -12.38 -20.60
CA LEU A 118 0.78 -11.36 -20.83
C LEU A 118 1.30 -10.20 -21.69
N MET A 119 2.58 -9.86 -21.58
CA MET A 119 3.20 -8.73 -22.27
C MET A 119 3.93 -9.16 -23.55
N GLU A 120 4.14 -10.45 -23.79
CA GLU A 120 4.98 -10.97 -24.89
C GLU A 120 6.43 -10.44 -24.88
N VAL A 121 6.91 -9.95 -23.74
CA VAL A 121 8.27 -9.40 -23.56
C VAL A 121 9.16 -10.37 -22.77
N SER A 122 10.42 -10.49 -23.19
CA SER A 122 11.46 -11.18 -22.40
C SER A 122 11.86 -10.33 -21.19
N THR A 123 11.24 -10.58 -20.03
CA THR A 123 11.50 -9.87 -18.77
C THR A 123 12.82 -10.30 -18.09
N SER A 124 13.91 -10.50 -18.85
CA SER A 124 15.15 -11.07 -18.33
C SER A 124 15.95 -10.11 -17.45
N SER A 125 15.76 -8.78 -17.59
CA SER A 125 16.45 -7.75 -16.79
C SER A 125 15.55 -6.65 -16.21
N VAL A 126 14.24 -6.68 -16.47
CA VAL A 126 13.31 -5.62 -16.06
C VAL A 126 12.78 -5.88 -14.63
N ASP A 127 12.62 -4.81 -13.86
CA ASP A 127 11.97 -4.86 -12.55
C ASP A 127 10.54 -5.39 -12.71
N VAL A 128 10.23 -6.48 -12.00
CA VAL A 128 8.94 -7.17 -12.09
C VAL A 128 7.81 -6.29 -11.57
N GLU A 129 8.09 -5.45 -10.56
CA GLU A 129 7.09 -4.55 -10.00
C GLU A 129 6.75 -3.43 -10.99
N GLU A 130 7.74 -2.91 -11.71
CA GLU A 130 7.52 -1.89 -12.74
C GLU A 130 6.76 -2.48 -13.93
N CYS A 131 7.10 -3.69 -14.39
CA CYS A 131 6.33 -4.39 -15.41
C CYS A 131 4.85 -4.60 -15.01
N LEU A 132 4.59 -4.91 -13.73
CA LEU A 132 3.22 -5.05 -13.24
C LEU A 132 2.47 -3.73 -13.33
N LYS A 133 3.10 -2.62 -12.89
CA LYS A 133 2.50 -1.29 -12.99
C LYS A 133 2.20 -0.93 -14.45
N ASP A 134 3.16 -1.10 -15.35
CA ASP A 134 2.99 -0.82 -16.78
C ASP A 134 1.83 -1.61 -17.39
N TYR A 135 1.75 -2.91 -17.06
CA TYR A 135 0.66 -3.78 -17.49
C TYR A 135 -0.71 -3.25 -17.03
N LEU A 136 -0.84 -2.90 -15.75
CA LEU A 136 -2.11 -2.42 -15.18
C LEU A 136 -2.47 -1.03 -15.70
N ILE A 137 -1.49 -0.14 -15.86
CA ILE A 137 -1.66 1.19 -16.49
C ILE A 137 -2.25 1.04 -17.88
N ALA A 138 -1.63 0.20 -18.72
CA ALA A 138 -2.08 -0.01 -20.09
C ALA A 138 -3.47 -0.66 -20.15
N LYS A 139 -3.74 -1.66 -19.31
CA LYS A 139 -5.01 -2.42 -19.34
C LYS A 139 -6.20 -1.61 -18.85
N TYR A 140 -6.02 -0.81 -17.81
CA TYR A 140 -7.10 -0.07 -17.14
C TYR A 140 -7.09 1.43 -17.46
N ASN A 141 -6.26 1.87 -18.41
CA ASN A 141 -6.07 3.28 -18.77
C ASN A 141 -5.80 4.16 -17.54
N LEU A 142 -4.97 3.66 -16.62
CA LEU A 142 -4.67 4.37 -15.38
C LEU A 142 -3.72 5.52 -15.69
N TYR A 143 -4.01 6.68 -15.13
CA TYR A 143 -3.02 7.74 -15.06
C TYR A 143 -2.21 7.52 -13.79
N PRO A 144 -0.87 7.53 -13.83
CA PRO A 144 -0.08 7.52 -12.61
C PRO A 144 -0.56 8.70 -11.78
N ALA A 145 -1.17 8.41 -10.63
CA ALA A 145 -1.66 9.45 -9.74
C ALA A 145 -0.49 10.40 -9.48
N LYS A 146 -0.69 11.71 -9.73
CA LYS A 146 0.24 12.74 -9.29
C LYS A 146 0.60 12.40 -7.84
N ILE A 147 1.88 12.22 -7.57
CA ILE A 147 2.43 11.95 -6.23
C ILE A 147 1.73 12.88 -5.24
N LEU A 148 0.75 12.37 -4.49
CA LEU A 148 0.12 13.07 -3.38
C LEU A 148 1.10 12.97 -2.21
N GLY A 149 2.14 13.78 -2.30
CA GLY A 149 3.27 13.79 -1.38
C GLY A 149 3.94 15.16 -1.31
N THR A 150 3.16 16.24 -1.42
CA THR A 150 3.54 17.53 -0.84
C THR A 150 2.45 17.91 0.15
N TYR A 151 2.61 17.51 1.41
CA TYR A 151 1.89 18.20 2.47
C TYR A 151 2.67 19.45 2.85
N PRO A 152 1.99 20.60 3.05
CA PRO A 152 2.59 21.70 3.78
C PRO A 152 2.95 21.18 5.17
N VAL A 153 4.18 21.43 5.58
CA VAL A 153 4.54 21.36 7.00
C VAL A 153 3.61 22.34 7.70
N ILE A 154 2.62 21.83 8.43
CA ILE A 154 1.93 22.63 9.44
C ILE A 154 2.99 22.84 10.51
N VAL A 155 3.75 23.92 10.34
CA VAL A 155 4.55 24.49 11.42
C VAL A 155 3.52 25.01 12.39
N ASP A 156 3.31 24.29 13.50
CA ASP A 156 2.60 24.84 14.64
C ASP A 156 3.26 26.18 14.96
N ALA A 157 2.49 27.25 14.76
CA ALA A 157 2.87 28.58 15.17
C ALA A 157 3.01 28.56 16.69
N VAL A 158 4.25 28.58 17.14
CA VAL A 158 4.62 28.92 18.51
C VAL A 158 3.97 30.26 18.85
N ASN A 159 3.10 30.24 19.86
CA ASN A 159 2.85 31.35 20.78
C ASN A 159 2.43 30.79 22.13
#